data_AF-A0AAU2MM37-F1
#
_entry.id   AF-A0AAU2MM37-F1
#
_cell.length_a   1.000
_cell.length_b   1.000
_cell.length_c   1.000
_cell.angle_alpha   90.00
_cell.angle_beta   90.00
_cell.angle_gamma   90.00
#
_symmetry.space_group_name_H-M   'P 1'
#
loop_
_entity.id
_entity.type
_entity.pdbx_description
1 polymer ?
#
loop_
_entity_poly.entity_id
_entity_poly.type
_entity_poly.pdbx_seq_one_letter_code
_entity_poly.pdbx_strand_id
1 'polypeptide(L)'
;MELQVSSGTLGVGGRPLMEGLLHHAAHGLALTRDITDVSGGDRRWHNKRYGRLAREVGLTVPARAARVVGLGRCPLSDTEAATWAEVIAALDAAAGVQLEATVESVAPPRSGHSGARFAIVCECTPPRRQQVPATCRAPEKAAS
;
A
#
# COMPACT_ATOMS: atom_id res chain seq x y z
N MET A 1 9.96 -19.91 12.18
CA MET A 1 10.04 -18.76 11.26
C MET A 1 8.72 -18.03 11.30
N GLU A 2 8.75 -16.71 11.40
CA GLU A 2 7.57 -15.86 11.26
C GLU A 2 7.53 -15.33 9.83
N LEU A 3 6.33 -15.28 9.23
CA LEU A 3 6.12 -14.74 7.89
C LEU A 3 5.71 -13.27 8.03
N GLN A 4 6.58 -12.37 7.58
CA GLN A 4 6.35 -10.93 7.69
C GLN A 4 5.75 -10.40 6.39
N VAL A 5 4.54 -9.83 6.47
CA VAL A 5 3.87 -9.17 5.34
C VAL A 5 3.69 -7.69 5.67
N SER A 6 4.04 -6.82 4.73
CA SER A 6 3.76 -5.39 4.83
C SER A 6 2.43 -5.04 4.17
N SER A 7 1.65 -4.15 4.79
CA SER A 7 0.45 -3.56 4.17
C SER A 7 0.78 -2.81 2.88
N GLY A 8 2.00 -2.29 2.74
CA GLY A 8 2.48 -1.67 1.51
C GLY A 8 2.51 -2.64 0.33
N THR A 9 2.88 -3.92 0.56
CA THR A 9 2.89 -4.95 -0.49
C THR A 9 1.46 -5.33 -0.91
N LEU A 10 0.52 -5.35 0.04
CA LEU A 10 -0.89 -5.58 -0.25
C LEU A 10 -1.43 -4.51 -1.22
N GLY A 11 -1.07 -3.25 -1.04
CA GLY A 11 -1.49 -2.15 -1.92
C GLY A 11 -0.94 -2.22 -3.36
N VAL A 12 0.07 -3.05 -3.64
CA VAL A 12 0.60 -3.25 -5.01
C VAL A 12 -0.21 -4.29 -5.80
N GLY A 13 -1.05 -5.07 -5.10
CA GLY A 13 -1.92 -6.09 -5.68
C GLY A 13 -1.60 -7.51 -5.20
N GLY A 14 -2.52 -8.43 -5.49
CA GLY A 14 -2.52 -9.80 -5.02
C GLY A 14 -1.40 -10.64 -5.60
N ARG A 15 -1.04 -10.47 -6.88
CA ARG A 15 0.05 -11.23 -7.51
C ARG A 15 1.43 -10.90 -6.91
N PRO A 16 1.85 -9.62 -6.78
CA PRO A 16 3.08 -9.27 -6.08
C PRO A 16 3.11 -9.77 -4.63
N LEU A 17 1.98 -9.71 -3.93
CA LEU A 17 1.89 -10.24 -2.58
C LEU A 17 2.05 -11.77 -2.54
N MET A 18 1.38 -12.49 -3.43
CA MET A 18 1.51 -13.95 -3.55
C MET A 18 2.95 -14.36 -3.87
N GLU A 19 3.64 -13.63 -4.77
CA GLU A 19 5.07 -13.84 -5.04
C GLU A 19 5.92 -13.70 -3.77
N GLY A 20 5.66 -12.68 -2.95
CA GLY A 20 6.31 -12.50 -1.65
C GLY A 20 6.00 -13.62 -0.65
N LEU A 21 4.74 -14.07 -0.59
CA LEU A 21 4.33 -15.20 0.25
C LEU A 21 5.08 -16.48 -0.13
N LEU A 22 5.19 -16.78 -1.44
CA LEU A 22 5.93 -17.93 -1.94
C LEU A 22 7.44 -17.79 -1.70
N HIS A 23 8.00 -16.59 -1.81
CA HIS A 23 9.40 -16.32 -1.43
C HIS A 23 9.64 -16.71 0.02
N HIS A 24 8.76 -16.30 0.93
CA HIS A 24 8.85 -16.71 2.33
C HIS A 24 8.58 -18.20 2.52
N ALA A 25 7.64 -18.80 1.81
CA ALA A 25 7.39 -20.25 1.85
C ALA A 25 8.65 -21.06 1.49
N ALA A 26 9.45 -20.62 0.50
CA ALA A 26 10.71 -21.26 0.16
C ALA A 26 11.73 -21.24 1.33
N HIS A 27 11.81 -20.14 2.09
CA HIS A 27 12.59 -20.11 3.35
C HIS A 27 12.01 -21.03 4.42
N GLY A 28 10.68 -21.17 4.45
CA GLY A 28 9.98 -22.05 5.38
C GLY A 28 10.32 -23.50 5.11
N LEU A 29 10.34 -23.90 3.83
CA LEU A 29 10.83 -25.21 3.41
C LEU A 29 12.30 -25.44 3.76
N ALA A 30 13.15 -24.42 3.62
CA ALA A 30 14.54 -24.53 4.05
C ALA A 30 14.64 -24.84 5.54
N LEU A 31 13.88 -24.11 6.37
CA LEU A 31 13.87 -24.28 7.82
C LEU A 31 13.33 -25.65 8.23
N THR A 32 12.21 -26.11 7.66
CA THR A 32 11.60 -27.40 8.03
C THR A 32 12.43 -28.60 7.59
N ARG A 33 13.30 -28.43 6.59
CA ARG A 33 14.18 -29.47 6.04
C ARG A 33 15.63 -29.37 6.49
N ASP A 34 15.91 -28.49 7.46
CA ASP A 34 17.26 -28.22 7.98
C ASP A 34 18.29 -27.86 6.86
N ILE A 35 17.81 -27.18 5.81
CA ILE A 35 18.67 -26.70 4.72
C ILE A 35 19.23 -25.35 5.15
N THR A 36 20.49 -25.37 5.60
CA THR A 36 21.22 -24.19 6.02
C THR A 36 21.82 -23.42 4.83
N ASP A 37 22.17 -22.16 5.09
CA ASP A 37 22.82 -21.28 4.12
C ASP A 37 22.03 -21.22 2.79
N VAL A 38 20.75 -20.85 2.86
CA VAL A 38 19.95 -20.50 1.66
C VAL A 38 20.03 -18.99 1.35
N SER A 39 20.42 -18.20 2.35
CA SER A 39 20.68 -16.77 2.25
C SER A 39 22.01 -16.41 2.93
N GLY A 40 22.74 -15.47 2.33
CA GLY A 40 24.04 -15.00 2.82
C GLY A 40 24.07 -13.49 3.13
N GLY A 41 25.13 -13.05 3.82
CA GLY A 41 25.35 -11.65 4.17
C GLY A 41 24.28 -11.09 5.12
N ASP A 42 23.69 -9.96 4.77
CA ASP A 42 22.59 -9.29 5.48
C ASP A 42 21.20 -9.91 5.17
N ARG A 43 21.17 -11.21 4.85
CA ARG A 43 19.98 -11.97 4.38
C ARG A 43 19.39 -11.51 3.04
N ARG A 44 20.00 -10.54 2.35
CA ARG A 44 19.53 -10.09 1.02
C ARG A 44 19.96 -11.01 -0.10
N TRP A 45 21.07 -11.72 0.07
CA TRP A 45 21.63 -12.58 -0.97
C TRP A 45 21.01 -13.97 -0.93
N HIS A 46 20.50 -14.47 -2.05
CA HIS A 46 19.97 -15.83 -2.17
C HIS A 46 20.80 -16.68 -3.12
N ASN A 47 21.13 -17.90 -2.71
CA ASN A 47 22.01 -18.79 -3.48
C ASN A 47 21.24 -19.87 -4.28
N LYS A 48 21.97 -20.82 -4.87
CA LYS A 48 21.39 -21.91 -5.68
C LYS A 48 20.47 -22.84 -4.88
N ARG A 49 20.70 -23.01 -3.56
CA ARG A 49 19.83 -23.83 -2.69
C ARG A 49 18.47 -23.15 -2.55
N TYR A 50 18.46 -21.85 -2.26
CA TYR A 50 17.23 -21.05 -2.30
C TYR A 50 16.54 -21.15 -3.66
N GLY A 51 17.27 -21.00 -4.76
CA GLY A 51 16.70 -21.11 -6.10
C GLY A 51 15.96 -22.43 -6.33
N ARG A 52 16.47 -23.56 -5.84
CA ARG A 52 15.77 -24.84 -5.93
C ARG A 52 14.45 -24.85 -5.16
N LEU A 53 14.44 -24.31 -3.95
CA LEU A 53 13.24 -24.22 -3.11
C LEU A 53 12.22 -23.23 -3.67
N ALA A 54 12.67 -22.10 -4.20
CA ALA A 54 11.82 -21.12 -4.88
C ALA A 54 11.10 -21.74 -6.09
N ARG A 55 11.81 -22.59 -6.87
CA ARG A 55 11.20 -23.33 -7.97
C ARG A 55 10.15 -24.33 -7.49
N GLU A 56 10.40 -24.99 -6.37
CA GLU A 56 9.48 -25.98 -5.80
C GLU A 56 8.14 -25.36 -5.40
N VAL A 57 8.15 -24.11 -4.94
CA VAL A 57 6.92 -23.37 -4.58
C VAL A 57 6.29 -22.63 -5.78
N GLY A 58 6.74 -22.89 -7.02
CA GLY A 58 6.15 -22.31 -8.23
C GLY A 58 6.74 -20.96 -8.67
N LEU A 59 7.88 -20.53 -8.12
CA LEU A 59 8.54 -19.30 -8.58
C LEU A 59 9.52 -19.55 -9.73
N THR A 60 9.61 -18.58 -10.63
CA THR A 60 10.54 -18.63 -11.77
C THR A 60 11.92 -18.13 -11.35
N VAL A 61 12.87 -19.05 -11.21
CA VAL A 61 14.25 -18.69 -10.83
C VAL A 61 14.96 -18.02 -12.00
N PRO A 62 15.64 -16.87 -11.80
CA PRO A 62 16.37 -16.21 -12.86
C PRO A 62 17.55 -17.06 -13.34
N ALA A 63 17.84 -17.00 -14.64
CA ALA A 63 18.95 -17.76 -15.25
C ALA A 63 20.32 -17.35 -14.68
N ARG A 64 20.46 -16.08 -14.24
CA ARG A 64 21.69 -15.54 -13.66
C ARG A 64 21.40 -14.83 -12.34
N ALA A 65 22.29 -15.02 -11.37
CA ALA A 65 22.27 -14.31 -10.10
C ALA A 65 22.55 -12.81 -10.30
N ALA A 66 21.68 -11.96 -9.74
CA ALA A 66 21.90 -10.51 -9.68
C ALA A 66 22.99 -10.19 -8.65
N ARG A 67 23.78 -9.13 -8.87
CA ARG A 67 24.96 -8.80 -8.04
C ARG A 67 24.67 -8.57 -6.54
N VAL A 68 23.47 -8.12 -6.19
CA VAL A 68 23.11 -7.72 -4.81
C VAL A 68 22.23 -8.75 -4.11
N VAL A 69 21.27 -9.35 -4.83
CA VAL A 69 20.24 -10.22 -4.24
C VAL A 69 20.35 -11.69 -4.68
N GLY A 70 21.35 -12.00 -5.51
CA GLY A 70 21.56 -13.35 -6.00
C GLY A 70 20.38 -13.83 -6.83
N LEU A 71 19.85 -14.99 -6.47
CA LEU A 71 18.66 -15.58 -7.08
C LEU A 71 17.35 -15.14 -6.40
N GLY A 72 17.34 -14.07 -5.60
CA GLY A 72 16.17 -13.69 -4.79
C GLY A 72 14.99 -13.11 -5.57
N ARG A 73 15.22 -12.56 -6.78
CA ARG A 73 14.16 -12.06 -7.67
C ARG A 73 13.60 -13.22 -8.50
N CYS A 74 12.63 -13.93 -7.94
CA CYS A 74 11.96 -15.03 -8.62
C CYS A 74 10.49 -14.66 -8.91
N PRO A 75 10.17 -14.15 -10.11
CA PRO A 75 8.79 -13.77 -10.41
C PRO A 75 7.85 -14.97 -10.43
N LEU A 76 6.60 -14.77 -10.03
CA LEU A 76 5.52 -15.73 -10.26
C LEU A 76 5.11 -15.66 -11.74
N SER A 77 5.25 -16.75 -12.50
CA SER A 77 4.89 -16.78 -13.93
C SER A 77 3.37 -16.73 -14.12
N ASP A 78 2.89 -16.42 -15.33
CA ASP A 78 1.45 -16.42 -15.60
C ASP A 78 0.84 -17.83 -15.44
N THR A 79 1.58 -18.86 -15.85
CA THR A 79 1.16 -20.26 -15.70
C THR A 79 1.02 -20.64 -14.23
N GLU A 80 2.01 -20.30 -13.39
CA GLU A 80 1.97 -20.61 -11.95
C GLU A 80 0.96 -19.72 -11.22
N ALA A 81 0.76 -18.48 -11.66
CA ALA A 81 -0.28 -17.60 -11.12
C ALA A 81 -1.68 -18.18 -11.32
N ALA A 82 -1.93 -18.94 -12.39
CA ALA A 82 -3.21 -19.62 -12.59
C ALA A 82 -3.53 -20.64 -11.50
N THR A 83 -2.51 -21.32 -10.94
CA THR A 83 -2.67 -22.24 -9.80
C THR A 83 -3.16 -21.51 -8.54
N TRP A 84 -2.81 -20.23 -8.40
CA TRP A 84 -3.14 -19.41 -7.24
C TRP A 84 -4.24 -18.38 -7.54
N ALA A 85 -4.97 -18.52 -8.65
CA ALA A 85 -5.88 -17.48 -9.14
C ALA A 85 -6.93 -17.06 -8.09
N GLU A 86 -7.52 -18.01 -7.38
CA GLU A 86 -8.51 -17.73 -6.32
C GLU A 86 -7.90 -16.96 -5.16
N VAL A 87 -6.69 -17.35 -4.74
CA VAL A 87 -5.96 -16.68 -3.64
C VAL A 87 -5.56 -15.27 -4.07
N ILE A 88 -5.02 -15.12 -5.28
CA ILE A 88 -4.64 -13.83 -5.85
C ILE A 88 -5.86 -12.90 -5.91
N ALA A 89 -7.01 -13.40 -6.37
CA ALA A 89 -8.24 -12.62 -6.41
C ALA A 89 -8.72 -12.19 -5.00
N ALA A 90 -8.60 -13.07 -4.01
CA ALA A 90 -8.92 -12.72 -2.62
C ALA A 90 -7.96 -11.65 -2.06
N LEU A 91 -6.67 -11.72 -2.40
CA LEU A 91 -5.68 -10.72 -2.03
C LEU A 91 -5.92 -9.38 -2.74
N ASP A 92 -6.32 -9.39 -4.01
CA ASP A 92 -6.72 -8.19 -4.76
C ASP A 92 -7.96 -7.52 -4.14
N ALA A 93 -8.96 -8.31 -3.72
CA ALA A 93 -10.12 -7.79 -3.01
C ALA A 93 -9.73 -7.12 -1.68
N ALA A 94 -8.83 -7.75 -0.91
CA ALA A 94 -8.30 -7.16 0.32
C ALA A 94 -7.47 -5.89 0.06
N ALA A 95 -6.72 -5.84 -1.04
CA ALA A 95 -5.98 -4.66 -1.47
C ALA A 95 -6.92 -3.48 -1.78
N GLY A 96 -8.08 -3.75 -2.40
CA GLY A 96 -9.13 -2.76 -2.63
C GLY A 96 -9.62 -2.11 -1.34
N VAL A 97 -9.93 -2.91 -0.32
CA VAL A 97 -10.36 -2.41 1.00
C VAL A 97 -9.29 -1.53 1.64
N GLN A 98 -8.02 -1.93 1.56
CA GLN A 98 -6.91 -1.15 2.10
C GLN A 98 -6.73 0.19 1.37
N LEU A 99 -6.92 0.20 0.04
CA LEU A 99 -6.87 1.41 -0.77
C LEU A 99 -8.00 2.37 -0.38
N GLU A 100 -9.23 1.89 -0.26
CA GLU A 100 -10.37 2.69 0.20
C GLU A 100 -10.12 3.32 1.56
N ALA A 101 -9.63 2.54 2.53
CA ALA A 101 -9.28 3.03 3.86
C ALA A 101 -8.16 4.08 3.79
N THR A 102 -7.17 3.90 2.92
CA THR A 102 -6.07 4.86 2.71
C THR A 102 -6.60 6.16 2.13
N VAL A 103 -7.47 6.10 1.12
CA VAL A 103 -8.10 7.28 0.50
C VAL A 103 -8.92 8.06 1.53
N GLU A 104 -9.75 7.38 2.33
CA GLU A 104 -10.52 8.03 3.39
C GLU A 104 -9.61 8.70 4.43
N SER A 105 -8.51 8.05 4.82
CA SER A 105 -7.58 8.60 5.82
C SER A 105 -6.86 9.88 5.37
N VAL A 106 -6.70 10.08 4.06
CA VAL A 106 -6.02 11.23 3.45
C VAL A 106 -7.04 12.24 2.87
N ALA A 107 -8.33 11.90 2.86
CA ALA A 107 -9.37 12.78 2.37
C ALA A 107 -9.37 14.10 3.17
N PRO A 108 -9.46 15.26 2.50
CA PRO A 108 -9.60 16.52 3.21
C PRO A 108 -10.87 16.49 4.07
N PRO A 109 -10.87 17.09 5.27
CA PRO A 109 -12.07 17.17 6.08
C PRO A 109 -13.20 17.76 5.24
N ARG A 110 -14.37 17.10 5.23
CA ARG A 110 -15.53 17.59 4.49
C ARG A 110 -15.79 19.02 4.94
N SER A 111 -15.60 19.98 4.04
CA SER A 111 -15.92 21.38 4.34
C SER A 111 -17.43 21.47 4.49
N GLY A 112 -17.89 21.39 5.74
CA GLY A 112 -19.23 21.83 6.06
C GLY A 112 -19.31 23.30 5.65
N HIS A 113 -20.06 23.61 4.61
CA HIS A 113 -20.44 24.99 4.32
C HIS A 113 -21.40 25.48 5.41
N SER A 114 -20.93 25.58 6.66
CA SER A 114 -21.48 26.57 7.58
C SER A 114 -20.85 27.90 7.20
N GLY A 115 -21.25 28.41 6.03
CA GLY A 115 -20.93 29.78 5.66
C GLY A 115 -21.59 30.66 6.70
N ALA A 116 -20.83 31.07 7.72
CA ALA A 116 -21.29 32.00 8.72
C ALA A 116 -21.80 33.23 7.98
N ARG A 117 -23.11 33.45 8.03
CA ARG A 117 -23.73 34.65 7.48
C ARG A 117 -23.83 35.64 8.62
N PHE A 118 -23.30 36.82 8.41
CA PHE A 118 -23.47 37.91 9.36
C PHE A 118 -24.44 38.93 8.78
N ALA A 119 -25.16 39.59 9.67
CA ALA A 119 -26.09 40.63 9.26
C ALA A 119 -25.38 41.97 9.22
N ILE A 120 -25.55 42.68 8.12
CA ILE A 120 -25.25 44.10 8.03
C ILE A 120 -26.58 44.86 8.10
N VAL A 121 -26.59 45.95 8.87
CA VAL A 121 -27.74 46.84 8.99
C VAL A 121 -27.38 48.16 8.31
N CYS A 122 -28.15 48.57 7.29
CA CYS A 122 -28.09 49.93 6.77
C CYS A 122 -28.81 50.88 7.73
N GLU A 123 -28.20 52.01 8.05
CA GLU A 123 -28.77 53.12 8.84
C GLU A 123 -29.78 53.99 8.05
N CYS A 124 -30.21 53.52 6.87
CA CYS A 124 -31.31 54.05 6.11
C CYS A 124 -32.57 54.22 7.01
N THR A 125 -33.47 55.18 6.74
CA THR A 125 -34.79 55.22 7.40
C THR A 125 -35.89 54.77 6.42
N PRO A 126 -36.63 53.67 6.68
CA PRO A 126 -36.42 52.71 7.76
C PRO A 126 -35.17 51.81 7.54
N PRO A 127 -34.58 51.27 8.63
CA PRO A 127 -33.35 50.49 8.53
C PRO A 127 -33.58 49.18 7.78
N ARG A 128 -32.62 48.83 6.91
CA ARG A 128 -32.66 47.60 6.12
C ARG A 128 -31.60 46.62 6.62
N ARG A 129 -32.01 45.38 6.86
CA ARG A 129 -31.13 44.28 7.30
C ARG A 129 -30.86 43.34 6.14
N GLN A 130 -29.59 43.04 5.86
CA GLN A 130 -29.18 42.08 4.84
C GLN A 130 -28.25 41.03 5.44
N GLN A 131 -28.37 39.78 4.98
CA GLN A 131 -27.48 38.68 5.35
C GLN A 131 -26.40 38.55 4.29
N VAL A 132 -25.13 38.63 4.67
CA VAL A 132 -23.99 38.52 3.76
C VAL A 132 -23.07 37.35 4.16
N PRO A 133 -22.44 36.68 3.19
CA PRO A 133 -21.47 35.63 3.47
C PRO A 133 -20.18 36.20 4.06
N ALA A 134 -19.53 35.46 4.97
CA ALA A 134 -18.25 35.83 5.59
C ALA A 134 -17.13 36.19 4.59
N THR A 135 -17.19 35.67 3.35
CA THR A 135 -16.22 35.94 2.29
C THR A 135 -16.24 37.39 1.78
N CYS A 136 -17.28 38.17 2.11
CA CYS A 136 -17.36 39.59 1.77
C CYS A 136 -16.83 40.51 2.90
N ARG A 137 -16.28 39.95 3.99
CA ARG A 137 -15.68 40.73 5.08
C ARG A 137 -14.30 41.24 4.63
N ALA A 138 -14.13 42.56 4.53
CA ALA A 138 -12.81 43.16 4.30
C ALA A 138 -11.86 42.80 5.46
N PRO A 139 -10.56 42.58 5.21
CA PRO A 139 -9.61 42.29 6.27
C PRO A 139 -9.51 43.48 7.23
N GLU A 140 -9.68 43.23 8.53
CA GLU A 140 -9.38 44.21 9.57
C GLU A 140 -7.90 44.56 9.49
N LYS A 141 -7.59 45.84 9.21
CA LYS A 141 -6.21 46.32 9.36
C LYS A 141 -5.84 46.18 10.83
N ALA A 142 -4.83 45.35 11.13
CA ALA A 142 -4.21 45.33 12.44
C ALA A 142 -3.66 46.74 12.74
N ALA A 143 -4.29 47.43 13.68
CA ALA A 143 -3.76 48.67 14.22
C ALA A 143 -2.53 48.34 15.08
N SER A 144 -1.39 48.92 14.73
CA SER A 144 -0.20 49.02 15.60
C SER A 144 -0.36 50.15 16.60
#